data_AF-A0A3N4JVZ8-F1
#
_entry.id   AF-A0A3N4JVZ8-F1
#
_cell.length_a   1.000
_cell.length_b   1.000
_cell.length_c   1.000
_cell.angle_alpha   90.00
_cell.angle_beta   90.00
_cell.angle_gamma   90.00
#
_symmetry.space_group_name_H-M   'P 1'
#
loop_
_entity.id
_entity.type
_entity.pdbx_description
1 polymer ?
#
loop_
_entity_poly.entity_id
_entity_poly.type
_entity_poly.pdbx_seq_one_letter_code
_entity_poly.pdbx_strand_id
1 'polypeptide(L)' 'MSNARTVSSTAPTSPAPENAVLKSTPSGPKPCCVCKDEKASRDECFLFTNDAETKCLDKVTAYKACMAGFGFKV' A
#
# COMPACT_ATOMS: atom_id res chain seq x y z
N MET A 1 -21.34 -19.58 -47.91
CA MET A 1 -22.54 -18.84 -47.45
C MET A 1 -22.25 -18.34 -46.05
N SER A 2 -22.46 -17.04 -45.86
CA SER A 2 -21.98 -16.15 -44.80
C SER A 2 -22.51 -16.44 -43.39
N ASN A 3 -21.73 -16.13 -42.34
CA ASN A 3 -21.95 -14.88 -41.59
C ASN A 3 -20.91 -14.61 -40.48
N ALA A 4 -20.52 -13.33 -40.43
CA ALA A 4 -19.66 -12.70 -39.45
C ALA A 4 -20.38 -12.44 -38.11
N ARG A 5 -19.61 -12.47 -37.02
CA ARG A 5 -19.84 -11.62 -35.85
C ARG A 5 -18.50 -11.13 -35.29
N THR A 6 -18.09 -9.99 -35.82
CA THR A 6 -17.17 -9.04 -35.16
C THR A 6 -17.79 -8.63 -33.82
N VAL A 7 -17.06 -8.85 -32.73
CA VAL A 7 -17.29 -8.12 -31.48
C VAL A 7 -16.04 -7.29 -31.23
N SER A 8 -16.12 -6.02 -31.65
CA SER A 8 -15.34 -4.95 -31.06
C SER A 8 -15.65 -4.91 -29.56
N SER A 9 -14.68 -5.27 -28.74
CA SER A 9 -14.70 -4.96 -27.32
C SER A 9 -13.52 -4.04 -27.05
N THR A 10 -13.79 -2.74 -27.21
CA THR A 10 -12.98 -1.66 -26.65
C THR A 10 -13.05 -1.79 -25.12
N ALA A 11 -12.04 -2.40 -24.52
CA ALA A 11 -11.79 -2.24 -23.10
C ALA A 11 -11.30 -0.80 -22.87
N PRO A 12 -11.92 0.01 -22.00
CA PRO A 12 -11.25 1.20 -21.50
C PRO A 12 -10.10 0.72 -20.63
N THR A 13 -8.88 0.81 -21.14
CA THR A 13 -7.67 0.78 -20.32
C THR A 13 -7.75 1.96 -19.38
N SER A 14 -8.30 1.71 -18.19
CA SER A 14 -8.20 2.63 -17.07
C SER A 14 -6.70 2.89 -16.82
N PRO A 15 -6.21 4.13 -16.90
CA PRO A 15 -4.93 4.44 -16.30
C PRO A 15 -5.12 4.29 -14.80
N ALA A 16 -4.74 3.12 -14.27
CA ALA A 16 -4.44 3.00 -12.85
C ALA A 16 -3.49 4.15 -12.51
N PRO A 17 -3.73 4.95 -11.46
CA PRO A 17 -2.79 5.97 -11.07
C PRO A 17 -1.49 5.27 -10.71
N GLU A 18 -0.53 5.40 -11.63
CA GLU A 18 0.87 5.07 -11.46
C GLU A 18 1.33 5.68 -10.13
N ASN A 19 1.81 4.78 -9.27
CA ASN A 19 2.57 5.06 -8.07
C ASN A 19 3.19 6.46 -8.08
N ALA A 20 2.66 7.35 -7.24
CA ALA A 20 3.25 8.63 -6.96
C ALA A 20 4.69 8.43 -6.46
N VAL A 21 5.62 8.57 -7.41
CA VAL A 21 7.00 9.03 -7.33
C VAL A 21 7.60 8.98 -5.92
N LEU A 22 8.21 7.84 -5.60
CA LEU A 22 9.23 7.70 -4.56
C LEU A 22 10.49 8.48 -5.00
N LYS A 23 10.53 9.79 -4.78
CA LYS A 23 11.80 10.53 -4.82
C LYS A 23 12.52 10.32 -3.49
N SER A 24 13.31 9.25 -3.42
CA SER A 24 14.29 9.05 -2.35
C SER A 24 15.65 8.81 -2.99
N THR A 25 16.52 9.83 -2.93
CA THR A 25 17.96 9.71 -3.17
C THR A 25 18.70 10.53 -2.10
N PRO A 26 19.91 10.15 -1.63
CA PRO A 26 20.59 8.85 -1.70
C PRO A 26 21.05 8.30 -0.31
N SER A 27 21.03 6.97 -0.17
CA SER A 27 21.68 6.12 0.88
C SER A 27 20.88 5.72 2.13
N GLY A 28 19.57 5.98 2.20
CA GLY A 28 18.69 5.43 3.25
C GLY A 28 17.70 4.41 2.69
N PRO A 29 17.39 3.30 3.40
CA PRO A 29 16.33 2.39 2.97
C PRO A 29 14.99 3.13 2.92
N LYS A 30 14.20 2.88 1.87
CA LYS A 30 12.86 3.48 1.72
C LYS A 30 12.00 3.16 2.96
N PRO A 31 11.10 4.06 3.42
CA PRO A 31 10.28 3.83 4.61
C PRO A 31 9.42 2.55 4.54
N CYS A 32 9.09 2.08 3.34
CA CYS A 32 8.39 0.80 3.13
C CYS A 32 9.27 -0.45 3.29
N CYS A 33 10.59 -0.32 3.36
CA CYS A 33 11.53 -1.45 3.47
C CYS A 33 11.96 -1.76 4.90
N VAL A 34 11.65 -0.90 5.86
CA VAL A 34 12.28 -0.95 7.17
C VAL A 34 11.40 -1.62 8.23
N CYS A 35 10.10 -1.30 8.21
CA CYS A 35 9.12 -1.81 9.17
C CYS A 35 8.08 -2.66 8.43
N LYS A 36 8.53 -3.64 7.64
CA LYS A 36 7.65 -4.46 6.78
C LYS A 36 6.71 -5.33 7.61
N ASP A 37 7.22 -5.92 8.69
CA ASP A 37 6.45 -6.80 9.57
C ASP A 37 5.40 -6.00 10.37
N GLU A 38 5.78 -4.87 10.98
CA GLU A 38 4.84 -3.99 11.68
C GLU A 38 3.79 -3.41 10.72
N LYS A 39 4.21 -3.07 9.49
CA LYS A 39 3.26 -2.62 8.45
C LYS A 39 2.27 -3.72 8.12
N ALA A 40 2.74 -4.94 7.84
CA ALA A 40 1.88 -6.08 7.51
C ALA A 40 0.89 -6.37 8.67
N SER A 41 1.37 -6.41 9.92
CA SER A 41 0.51 -6.66 11.08
C SER A 41 -0.54 -5.56 11.30
N ARG A 42 -0.18 -4.29 11.03
CA ARG A 42 -1.13 -3.16 11.06
C ARG A 42 -2.16 -3.28 9.93
N ASP A 43 -1.72 -3.53 8.70
CA ASP A 43 -2.60 -3.70 7.54
C ASP A 43 -3.57 -4.87 7.73
N GLU A 44 -3.09 -6.01 8.22
CA GLU A 44 -3.94 -7.15 8.58
C GLU A 44 -4.97 -6.76 9.66
N CYS A 45 -4.53 -6.11 10.73
CA CYS A 45 -5.45 -5.67 11.78
C CYS A 45 -6.56 -4.75 11.24
N PHE A 46 -6.21 -3.81 10.36
CA PHE A 46 -7.15 -2.91 9.69
C PHE A 46 -8.09 -3.63 8.71
N LEU A 47 -7.62 -4.67 8.03
CA LEU A 47 -8.43 -5.44 7.08
C LEU A 47 -9.38 -6.43 7.76
N PHE A 48 -9.03 -6.94 8.94
CA PHE A 48 -9.82 -7.95 9.65
C PHE A 48 -10.72 -7.40 10.76
N THR A 49 -10.65 -6.09 11.08
CA THR A 49 -11.40 -5.49 12.19
C THR A 49 -12.26 -4.32 11.73
N ASN A 50 -13.54 -4.30 12.12
CA ASN A 50 -14.45 -3.18 11.81
C ASN A 50 -14.11 -1.88 12.57
N ASP A 51 -13.55 -1.99 13.79
CA ASP A 51 -13.16 -0.86 14.66
C ASP A 51 -11.64 -0.67 14.70
N ALA A 52 -11.00 -0.61 13.53
CA ALA A 52 -9.54 -0.59 13.42
C ALA A 52 -8.88 0.60 14.13
N GLU A 53 -9.55 1.77 14.19
CA GLU A 53 -9.02 2.97 14.84
C GLU A 53 -8.69 2.78 16.33
N THR A 54 -9.45 1.94 17.04
CA THR A 54 -9.23 1.72 18.48
C THR A 54 -8.50 0.40 18.73
N LYS A 55 -8.86 -0.66 17.99
CA LYS A 55 -8.29 -2.00 18.22
C LYS A 55 -6.90 -2.21 17.65
N CYS A 56 -6.50 -1.41 16.66
CA CYS A 56 -5.19 -1.52 16.04
C CYS A 56 -4.21 -0.44 16.52
N LEU A 57 -4.55 0.35 17.56
CA LEU A 57 -3.67 1.41 18.09
C LEU A 57 -2.29 0.87 18.49
N ASP A 58 -2.24 -0.31 19.11
CA ASP A 58 -0.98 -0.94 19.50
C ASP A 58 -0.11 -1.24 18.27
N LYS A 59 -0.72 -1.74 17.19
CA LYS A 59 -0.04 -2.04 15.92
C LYS A 59 0.44 -0.79 15.21
N VAL A 60 -0.38 0.27 15.21
CA VAL A 60 0.00 1.58 14.66
C VAL A 60 1.14 2.20 15.46
N THR A 61 1.11 2.08 16.79
CA THR A 61 2.16 2.61 17.67
C THR A 61 3.48 1.87 17.45
N ALA A 62 3.45 0.55 17.32
CA ALA A 62 4.62 -0.26 16.98
C ALA A 62 5.23 0.15 15.62
N TYR A 63 4.40 0.33 14.59
CA TYR A 63 4.86 0.78 13.28
C TYR A 63 5.51 2.18 13.34
N LYS A 64 4.90 3.13 14.06
CA LYS A 64 5.46 4.47 14.26
C LYS A 64 6.77 4.44 15.05
N ALA A 65 6.86 3.60 16.08
CA ALA A 65 8.08 3.44 16.87
C ALA A 65 9.22 2.87 16.03
N CYS A 66 8.94 1.87 15.19
CA CYS A 66 9.90 1.34 14.24
C CYS A 66 10.39 2.44 13.29
N MET A 67 9.49 3.18 12.62
CA MET A 67 9.89 4.24 11.69
C MET A 67 10.67 5.39 12.35
N ALA A 68 10.32 5.74 13.59
CA ALA A 68 11.03 6.73 14.39
C ALA A 68 12.48 6.30 14.70
N GLY A 69 12.73 5.00 14.92
CA GLY A 69 14.07 4.43 15.12
C GLY A 69 15.01 4.63 13.93
N PHE A 70 14.47 4.81 12.73
CA PHE A 70 15.23 5.09 11.52
C PHE A 70 15.20 6.57 11.11
N GLY A 71 14.66 7.44 11.96
CA GLY A 71 14.60 8.88 11.73
C GLY A 71 13.48 9.34 10.80
N PHE A 72 12.48 8.49 10.52
CA PHE A 72 11.31 8.87 9.74
C PHE A 72 10.20 9.38 10.67
N LYS A 73 9.60 10.54 10.33
CA LYS A 73 8.44 11.13 11.01
C LYS A 73 7.17 10.77 10.22
N VAL A 74 6.18 10.16 10.88
CA VAL A 74 5.02 9.46 10.26
C VAL A 74 3.71 9.92 10.87
#